data_AF-A0A7X2CLD6-F1
#
_entry.id   AF-A0A7X2CLD6-F1
#
_cell.length_a   1.000
_cell.length_b   1.000
_cell.length_c   1.000
_cell.angle_alpha   90.00
_cell.angle_beta   90.00
_cell.angle_gamma   90.00
#
_symmetry.space_group_name_H-M   'P 1'
#
loop_
_entity.id
_entity.type
_entity.pdbx_description
1 polymer ?
#
loop_
_entity_poly.entity_id
_entity_poly.type
_entity_poly.pdbx_seq_one_letter_code
_entity_poly.pdbx_strand_id
1 'polypeptide(L)'
;MNTPFAEQSPQQTIRPGFFEEAFRDATLPQPLRIFAEAFCTRFIVHGSADPMYCANVAAVGTGLGDGCGNFNAVKTPTEQDIANVADRLLFAYSTCIANASTGTTPETIAAMLRKALNGSSLEELLLAPASAQQSH
;
A
#
# COMPACT_ATOMS: atom_id res chain seq x y z
N MET A 1 8.75 -37.16 15.05
CA MET A 1 9.39 -35.83 14.92
C MET A 1 8.26 -34.82 14.87
N ASN A 2 8.08 -34.05 15.94
CA ASN A 2 6.98 -33.11 16.05
C ASN A 2 7.44 -31.77 15.49
N THR A 3 6.82 -31.35 14.39
CA THR A 3 7.01 -30.04 13.77
C THR A 3 6.54 -28.96 14.76
N PRO A 4 7.33 -27.92 15.06
CA PRO A 4 6.82 -26.81 15.86
C PRO A 4 5.81 -26.04 14.99
N PHE A 5 4.59 -25.89 15.49
CA PHE A 5 3.64 -24.92 14.94
C PHE A 5 4.31 -23.55 14.97
N ALA A 6 4.43 -22.90 13.82
CA ALA A 6 4.78 -21.50 13.76
C ALA A 6 3.73 -20.73 14.58
N GLU A 7 4.15 -20.11 15.68
CA GLU A 7 3.33 -19.15 16.41
C GLU A 7 2.92 -18.08 15.40
N GLN A 8 1.64 -18.05 15.04
CA GLN A 8 1.06 -16.91 14.35
C GLN A 8 1.24 -15.72 15.30
N SER A 9 2.16 -14.83 14.95
CA SER A 9 2.34 -13.57 15.67
C SER A 9 0.97 -12.89 15.78
N PRO A 10 0.63 -12.28 16.93
CA PRO A 10 -0.65 -11.61 17.12
C PRO A 10 -0.90 -10.68 15.93
N GLN A 11 -2.07 -10.78 15.29
CA GLN A 11 -2.50 -9.81 14.29
C GLN A 11 -2.52 -8.44 14.97
N GLN A 12 -1.43 -7.69 14.81
CA GLN A 12 -1.33 -6.35 15.36
C GLN A 12 -2.39 -5.51 14.65
N THR A 13 -3.37 -5.05 15.41
CA THR A 13 -4.42 -4.17 14.88
C THR A 13 -3.87 -2.75 14.82
N ILE A 14 -4.06 -2.07 13.69
CA ILE A 14 -3.73 -0.64 13.57
C ILE A 14 -4.52 0.13 14.63
N ARG A 15 -3.82 0.89 15.47
CA ARG A 15 -4.47 1.68 16.53
C ARG A 15 -5.34 2.78 15.92
N PRO A 16 -6.47 3.15 16.57
CA PRO A 16 -7.22 4.33 16.16
C PRO A 16 -6.32 5.58 16.13
N GLY A 17 -6.48 6.44 15.12
CA GLY A 17 -5.68 7.67 14.99
C GLY A 17 -4.30 7.49 14.34
N PHE A 18 -3.89 6.26 14.00
CA PHE A 18 -2.56 5.98 13.45
C PHE A 18 -2.28 6.75 12.16
N PHE A 19 -3.22 6.75 11.22
CA PHE A 19 -3.06 7.42 9.93
C PHE A 19 -3.21 8.95 10.06
N GLU A 20 -4.11 9.42 10.93
CA GLU A 20 -4.25 10.84 11.25
C GLU A 20 -2.95 11.41 11.85
N GLU A 21 -2.28 10.63 12.70
CA GLU A 21 -0.98 11.00 13.25
C GLU A 21 0.12 10.98 12.17
N ALA A 22 0.18 9.93 11.35
CA ALA A 22 1.19 9.78 10.30
C ALA A 22 1.10 10.88 9.21
N PHE A 23 -0.10 11.41 8.96
CA PHE A 23 -0.36 12.44 7.94
C PHE A 23 -0.59 13.83 8.51
N ARG A 24 -0.46 14.03 9.82
CA ARG A 24 -0.88 15.27 10.53
C ARG A 24 -0.39 16.55 9.87
N ASP A 25 0.87 16.56 9.44
CA ASP A 25 1.56 17.76 8.96
C ASP A 25 1.58 17.85 7.42
N ALA A 26 0.81 17.01 6.73
CA ALA A 26 0.83 16.91 5.28
C ALA A 26 -0.58 16.98 4.66
N THR A 27 -0.73 17.83 3.64
CA THR A 27 -1.96 17.89 2.83
C THR A 27 -1.87 16.88 1.69
N LEU A 28 -2.23 15.62 1.96
CA LEU A 28 -2.21 14.55 0.96
C LEU A 28 -3.41 14.64 0.00
N PRO A 29 -3.20 14.45 -1.30
CA PRO A 29 -4.27 14.10 -2.23
C PRO A 29 -4.97 12.83 -1.78
N GLN A 30 -6.31 12.84 -1.83
CA GLN A 30 -7.13 11.73 -1.37
C GLN A 30 -6.72 10.36 -1.97
N PRO A 31 -6.40 10.23 -3.27
CA PRO A 31 -5.94 8.95 -3.83
C PRO A 31 -4.69 8.38 -3.16
N LEU A 32 -3.71 9.24 -2.84
CA LEU A 32 -2.45 8.82 -2.23
C LEU A 32 -2.65 8.43 -0.77
N ARG A 33 -3.52 9.15 -0.07
CA ARG A 33 -3.93 8.80 1.29
C ARG A 33 -4.62 7.43 1.32
N ILE A 34 -5.64 7.22 0.50
CA ILE A 34 -6.38 5.95 0.41
C ILE A 34 -5.43 4.80 0.07
N PHE A 35 -4.54 5.00 -0.90
CA PHE A 35 -3.55 3.98 -1.27
C PHE A 35 -2.63 3.62 -0.09
N ALA A 36 -2.07 4.61 0.60
CA ALA A 36 -1.16 4.38 1.72
C ALA A 36 -1.86 3.68 2.89
N GLU A 37 -3.08 4.10 3.25
CA GLU A 37 -3.88 3.45 4.28
C GLU A 37 -4.21 2.00 3.91
N ALA A 38 -4.65 1.75 2.68
CA ALA A 38 -4.96 0.41 2.19
C ALA A 38 -3.73 -0.50 2.17
N PHE A 39 -2.60 0.01 1.69
CA PHE A 39 -1.34 -0.73 1.64
C PHE A 39 -0.90 -1.14 3.05
N CYS A 40 -0.86 -0.19 3.98
CA CYS A 40 -0.38 -0.46 5.34
C CYS A 40 -1.30 -1.41 6.09
N THR A 41 -2.62 -1.25 5.92
CA THR A 41 -3.62 -2.15 6.51
C THR A 41 -3.52 -3.55 5.95
N ARG A 42 -3.44 -3.69 4.62
CA ARG A 42 -3.41 -5.00 3.95
C ARG A 42 -2.15 -5.80 4.25
N PHE A 43 -1.01 -5.12 4.38
CA PHE A 43 0.30 -5.76 4.56
C PHE A 43 0.85 -5.64 5.98
N ILE A 44 0.03 -5.20 6.95
CA ILE A 44 0.37 -5.17 8.38
C ILE A 44 1.66 -4.34 8.61
N VAL A 45 1.69 -3.16 7.99
CA VAL A 45 2.83 -2.22 8.06
C VAL A 45 2.53 -1.18 9.13
N HIS A 46 3.28 -1.19 10.23
CA HIS A 46 2.95 -0.45 11.46
C HIS A 46 4.00 0.58 11.91
N GLY A 47 5.06 0.82 11.13
CA GLY A 47 5.99 1.89 11.43
C GLY A 47 5.29 3.24 11.32
N SER A 48 5.54 4.14 12.28
CA SER A 48 4.86 5.44 12.35
C SER A 48 5.10 6.33 11.12
N ALA A 49 6.21 6.11 10.41
CA ALA A 49 6.56 6.84 9.19
C ALA A 49 6.11 6.12 7.91
N ASP A 50 5.69 4.85 8.00
CA ASP A 50 5.42 4.01 6.84
C ASP A 50 4.27 4.51 5.97
N PRO A 51 3.13 5.00 6.54
CA PRO A 51 2.06 5.57 5.71
C PRO A 51 2.54 6.75 4.87
N MET A 52 3.32 7.65 5.47
CA MET A 52 3.86 8.81 4.77
C MET A 52 4.92 8.39 3.73
N TYR A 53 5.75 7.38 4.03
CA TYR A 53 6.69 6.83 3.07
C TYR A 53 5.96 6.25 1.85
N CYS A 54 4.92 5.44 2.05
CA CYS A 54 4.11 4.88 0.98
C CYS A 54 3.47 5.98 0.11
N ALA A 55 2.90 7.01 0.74
CA ALA A 55 2.34 8.15 0.03
C ALA A 55 3.38 8.93 -0.78
N ASN A 56 4.56 9.18 -0.21
CA ASN A 56 5.65 9.88 -0.87
C ASN A 56 6.25 9.08 -2.04
N VAL A 57 6.44 7.77 -1.86
CA VAL A 57 6.92 6.90 -2.95
C VAL A 57 5.93 6.88 -4.10
N ALA A 58 4.63 6.77 -3.80
CA ALA A 58 3.59 6.87 -4.82
C ALA A 58 3.59 8.24 -5.49
N ALA A 59 3.68 9.33 -4.72
CA ALA A 59 3.70 10.69 -5.24
C ALA A 59 4.84 10.92 -6.24
N VAL A 60 6.08 10.61 -5.85
CA VAL A 60 7.26 10.84 -6.70
C VAL A 60 7.25 9.92 -7.92
N GLY A 61 6.88 8.65 -7.76
CA GLY A 61 6.85 7.69 -8.87
C GLY A 61 5.78 8.03 -9.90
N THR A 62 4.63 8.52 -9.46
CA THR A 62 3.50 8.88 -10.34
C THR A 62 3.55 10.33 -10.85
N GLY A 63 4.43 11.17 -10.31
CA GLY A 63 4.51 12.60 -10.64
C GLY A 63 3.40 13.45 -10.01
N LEU A 64 2.79 12.94 -8.94
CA LEU A 64 1.81 13.66 -8.12
C LEU A 64 2.45 14.44 -6.96
N GLY A 65 3.77 14.37 -6.81
CA GLY A 65 4.54 15.13 -5.83
C GLY A 65 6.05 14.87 -5.93
N ASP A 66 6.81 15.45 -5.02
CA ASP A 66 8.28 15.36 -4.98
C ASP A 66 8.81 14.24 -4.06
N GLY A 67 7.92 13.54 -3.37
CA GLY A 67 8.27 12.50 -2.39
C GLY A 67 8.80 13.05 -1.05
N CYS A 68 8.68 14.36 -0.83
CA CYS A 68 9.11 15.06 0.38
C CYS A 68 7.94 15.83 1.03
N GLY A 69 6.70 15.34 0.86
CA GLY A 69 5.50 15.97 1.41
C GLY A 69 4.91 17.12 0.58
N ASN A 70 5.48 17.44 -0.59
CA ASN A 70 4.87 18.38 -1.52
C ASN A 70 4.10 17.64 -2.63
N PHE A 71 2.79 17.79 -2.64
CA PHE A 71 1.89 17.06 -3.55
C PHE A 71 1.32 17.95 -4.67
N ASN A 72 2.23 18.54 -5.45
CA ASN A 72 1.86 19.33 -6.62
C ASN A 72 1.98 18.44 -7.87
N ALA A 73 0.84 18.05 -8.44
CA ALA A 73 0.82 17.21 -9.64
C ALA A 73 1.45 17.94 -10.82
N VAL A 74 2.46 17.31 -11.42
CA VAL A 74 3.19 17.85 -12.59
C VAL A 74 2.94 17.04 -13.86
N LYS A 75 2.36 15.84 -13.74
CA LYS A 75 1.97 14.98 -14.86
C LYS A 75 0.82 14.04 -14.50
N THR A 76 0.22 13.46 -15.53
CA THR A 76 -0.65 12.28 -15.39
C THR A 76 0.22 11.02 -15.28
N PRO A 77 -0.05 10.12 -14.31
CA PRO A 77 0.72 8.89 -14.16
C PRO A 77 0.55 7.95 -15.36
N THR A 78 1.62 7.31 -15.80
CA THR A 78 1.58 6.22 -16.80
C THR A 78 1.50 4.85 -16.11
N GLU A 79 1.12 3.81 -16.84
CA GLU A 79 1.15 2.43 -16.30
C GLU A 79 2.56 2.00 -15.88
N GLN A 80 3.60 2.46 -16.60
CA GLN A 80 4.99 2.19 -16.21
C GLN A 80 5.35 2.88 -14.90
N ASP A 81 4.87 4.11 -14.66
CA ASP A 81 5.08 4.82 -13.39
C ASP A 81 4.46 4.04 -12.22
N ILE A 82 3.23 3.56 -12.40
CA ILE A 82 2.51 2.76 -11.40
C ILE A 82 3.25 1.44 -11.12
N ALA A 83 3.72 0.75 -12.16
CA ALA A 83 4.49 -0.49 -12.02
C ALA A 83 5.79 -0.28 -11.22
N ASN A 84 6.53 0.80 -11.52
CA ASN A 84 7.76 1.13 -10.81
C ASN A 84 7.53 1.41 -9.32
N VAL A 85 6.42 2.08 -8.97
CA VAL A 85 6.02 2.28 -7.57
C VAL A 85 5.75 0.95 -6.88
N ALA A 86 5.02 0.06 -7.55
CA ALA A 86 4.68 -1.25 -7.02
C ALA A 86 5.92 -2.12 -6.76
N ASP A 87 6.86 -2.19 -7.70
CA ASP A 87 8.13 -2.92 -7.53
C ASP A 87 8.92 -2.40 -6.34
N ARG A 88 9.01 -1.07 -6.20
CA ARG A 88 9.72 -0.44 -5.09
C ARG A 88 9.09 -0.76 -3.75
N LEU A 89 7.76 -0.69 -3.63
CA LEU A 89 7.06 -0.98 -2.39
C LEU A 89 7.08 -2.48 -2.05
N LEU A 90 6.99 -3.36 -3.07
CA LEU A 90 7.16 -4.79 -2.87
C LEU A 90 8.55 -5.11 -2.31
N PHE A 91 9.60 -4.50 -2.87
CA PHE A 91 10.96 -4.69 -2.39
C PHE A 91 11.12 -4.18 -0.95
N ALA A 92 10.69 -2.93 -0.69
CA ALA A 92 10.85 -2.27 0.60
C ALA A 92 10.12 -2.99 1.76
N TYR A 93 8.94 -3.56 1.48
CA TYR A 93 8.10 -4.22 2.48
C TYR A 93 7.99 -5.73 2.28
N SER A 94 8.95 -6.34 1.57
CA SER A 94 8.93 -7.76 1.20
C SER A 94 8.66 -8.70 2.38
N THR A 95 9.26 -8.43 3.55
CA THR A 95 9.03 -9.22 4.78
C THR A 95 7.60 -9.06 5.32
N CYS A 96 7.10 -7.83 5.44
CA CYS A 96 5.73 -7.55 5.89
C CYS A 96 4.71 -8.22 4.97
N ILE A 97 4.91 -8.07 3.66
CA ILE A 97 4.06 -8.65 2.62
C ILE A 97 4.08 -10.17 2.69
N ALA A 98 5.25 -10.80 2.79
CA ALA A 98 5.38 -12.26 2.87
C ALA A 98 4.65 -12.85 4.10
N ASN A 99 4.65 -12.12 5.22
CA ASN A 99 3.95 -12.52 6.43
C ASN A 99 2.43 -12.32 6.35
N ALA A 100 1.97 -11.27 5.67
CA ALA A 100 0.56 -10.90 5.61
C ALA A 100 -0.21 -11.60 4.48
N SER A 101 0.40 -11.79 3.31
CA SER A 101 -0.28 -12.32 2.12
C SER A 101 0.67 -13.03 1.17
N THR A 102 0.55 -14.35 1.10
CA THR A 102 1.31 -15.20 0.16
C THR A 102 0.90 -14.91 -1.28
N GLY A 103 1.88 -14.80 -2.18
CA GLY A 103 1.63 -14.61 -3.62
C GLY A 103 1.34 -13.17 -4.03
N THR A 104 1.56 -12.19 -3.14
CA THR A 104 1.52 -10.77 -3.53
C THR A 104 2.60 -10.48 -4.56
N THR A 105 2.18 -9.91 -5.69
CA THR A 105 3.05 -9.51 -6.81
C THR A 105 3.10 -8.00 -6.96
N PRO A 106 4.03 -7.44 -7.76
CA PRO A 106 3.98 -6.02 -8.12
C PRO A 106 2.62 -5.64 -8.72
N GLU A 107 2.02 -6.47 -9.59
CA GLU A 107 0.70 -6.17 -10.18
C GLU A 107 -0.40 -6.05 -9.12
N THR A 108 -0.31 -6.78 -8.01
CA THR A 108 -1.28 -6.64 -6.90
C THR A 108 -1.24 -5.22 -6.32
N ILE A 109 -0.04 -4.70 -6.09
CA ILE A 109 0.18 -3.35 -5.54
C ILE A 109 -0.14 -2.28 -6.59
N ALA A 110 0.25 -2.52 -7.85
CA ALA A 110 -0.05 -1.66 -8.98
C ALA A 110 -1.57 -1.49 -9.17
N ALA A 111 -2.33 -2.60 -9.09
CA ALA A 111 -3.78 -2.56 -9.17
C ALA A 111 -4.42 -1.78 -8.01
N MET A 112 -3.88 -1.89 -6.78
CA MET A 112 -4.32 -1.06 -5.65
C MET A 112 -4.10 0.43 -5.93
N LEU A 113 -2.90 0.79 -6.38
CA LEU A 113 -2.59 2.19 -6.71
C LEU A 113 -3.47 2.71 -7.85
N ARG A 114 -3.63 1.94 -8.93
CA ARG A 114 -4.48 2.27 -10.08
C ARG A 114 -5.93 2.53 -9.65
N LYS A 115 -6.49 1.66 -8.80
CA LYS A 115 -7.84 1.85 -8.22
C LYS A 115 -7.93 3.13 -7.39
N ALA A 116 -6.96 3.38 -6.52
CA ALA A 116 -6.94 4.60 -5.71
C ALA A 116 -6.93 5.87 -6.58
N LEU A 117 -6.07 5.88 -7.61
CA LEU A 117 -5.95 6.98 -8.58
C LEU A 117 -7.25 7.21 -9.37
N ASN A 118 -8.03 6.15 -9.60
CA ASN A 118 -9.34 6.20 -10.23
C ASN A 118 -10.49 6.53 -9.26
N GLY A 119 -10.19 6.84 -7.99
CA GLY A 119 -11.17 7.29 -7.01
C GLY A 119 -11.87 6.18 -6.23
N SER A 120 -11.35 4.95 -6.24
CA SER A 120 -11.88 3.88 -5.39
C SER A 120 -11.74 4.19 -3.90
N SER A 121 -12.68 3.68 -3.10
CA SER A 121 -12.66 3.84 -1.64
C SER A 121 -11.63 2.91 -0.97
N LEU A 122 -11.35 3.17 0.30
CA LEU A 122 -10.47 2.32 1.11
C LEU A 122 -10.99 0.87 1.16
N GLU A 123 -12.29 0.69 1.38
CA GLU A 123 -12.94 -0.62 1.44
C GLU A 123 -12.75 -1.41 0.13
N GLU A 124 -12.89 -0.75 -1.02
CA GLU A 124 -12.71 -1.38 -2.33
C GLU A 124 -11.27 -1.86 -2.60
N LEU A 125 -10.27 -1.22 -1.97
CA LEU A 125 -8.87 -1.61 -2.06
C LEU A 125 -8.50 -2.74 -1.08
N LEU A 126 -9.18 -2.80 0.07
CA LEU A 126 -8.98 -3.85 1.07
C LEU A 126 -9.63 -5.17 0.67
N LEU A 127 -10.66 -5.14 -0.18
CA LEU A 127 -11.18 -6.34 -0.82
C LEU A 127 -10.10 -6.97 -1.71
N ALA A 128 -9.63 -8.17 -1.32
CA ALA A 128 -8.77 -8.97 -2.18
C ALA A 128 -9.47 -9.18 -3.54
N PRO A 129 -8.74 -9.20 -4.68
CA PRO A 129 -9.32 -9.77 -5.87
C PRO A 129 -9.75 -11.19 -5.49
N ALA A 130 -11.06 -11.48 -5.62
CA ALA A 130 -11.57 -12.82 -5.44
C ALA A 130 -10.65 -13.73 -6.25
N SER A 131 -9.98 -14.66 -5.59
CA SER A 131 -9.20 -15.68 -6.27
C SER A 131 -10.11 -16.22 -7.36
N ALA A 132 -9.76 -15.97 -8.62
CA ALA A 132 -10.41 -16.65 -9.72
C ALA A 132 -10.10 -18.12 -9.46
N GLN A 133 -11.04 -18.82 -8.81
CA GLN A 133 -11.09 -20.27 -8.85
C GLN A 133 -11.07 -20.60 -10.33
N GLN A 134 -9.93 -21.05 -10.83
CA GLN A 134 -9.85 -21.72 -12.11
C GLN A 134 -10.72 -22.97 -11.94
N SER A 135 -11.99 -22.83 -12.32
CA SER A 135 -12.90 -23.93 -12.52
C SER A 135 -12.47 -24.65 -13.80
N HIS A 136 -12.26 -25.97 -13.63
CA HIS A 136 -12.13 -27.03 -14.62
C HIS A 136 -10.78 -27.22 -15.33
#